data_AF-A0A9P7Z4R6-F1
#
_entry.id   AF-A0A9P7Z4R6-F1
#
_cell.length_a   1.000
_cell.length_b   1.000
_cell.length_c   1.000
_cell.angle_alpha   90.00
_cell.angle_beta   90.00
_cell.angle_gamma   90.00
#
_symmetry.space_group_name_H-M   'P 1'
#
loop_
_entity.id
_entity.type
_entity.pdbx_description
1 polymer ?
#
loop_
_entity_poly.entity_id
_entity_poly.type
_entity_poly.pdbx_seq_one_letter_code
_entity_poly.pdbx_strand_id
1 'polypeptide(L)'
;MAKISKPSSKDSKDSTPAPPDLTVLKPKTEKSKVTKPKKEPAAKKEPATKKEPPVKKEGAAKKDDANGEVKVKPVTGEEAQRVILEYLVAQNRPYSAGDIHLNLHGKVTKTVADKVCKEMEANGQIMMKATNSDTTKKGTQFVFWAKQDPADIASPEELAAMEESITTLKADMPTLKTSAKLANSKLATLKSAPTTSELAASVQGLQSSIEDKTSRIAGYVNGGVKAVSKEEIAAMDKDFTYWTKRAAGRKKAFLNLMGTLSEGMSKEDIYEKAGIDMED
;
A
#
# COMPACT_ATOMS: atom_id res chain seq x y z
N MET A 1 2.39 -49.64 -40.63
CA MET A 1 3.33 -50.56 -39.96
C MET A 1 4.59 -50.68 -40.81
N ALA A 2 5.74 -50.21 -40.32
CA ALA A 2 7.05 -50.46 -40.91
C ALA A 2 8.09 -50.48 -39.77
N LYS A 3 9.13 -51.31 -39.91
CA LYS A 3 9.89 -51.84 -38.76
C LYS A 3 11.04 -50.94 -38.29
N ILE A 4 11.25 -50.97 -36.98
CA ILE A 4 12.41 -50.43 -36.26
C ILE A 4 13.70 -51.10 -36.76
N SER A 5 14.75 -50.31 -36.98
CA SER A 5 16.12 -50.81 -37.12
C SER A 5 17.04 -50.06 -36.15
N LYS A 6 17.78 -50.81 -35.33
CA LYS A 6 18.89 -50.33 -34.51
C LYS A 6 20.20 -50.81 -35.14
N PRO A 7 21.28 -50.03 -35.04
CA PRO A 7 22.61 -50.59 -34.89
C PRO A 7 23.20 -50.32 -33.49
N SER A 8 24.17 -51.16 -33.13
CA SER A 8 24.80 -51.24 -31.81
C SER A 8 25.93 -50.22 -31.61
N SER A 9 26.31 -50.03 -30.35
CA SER A 9 27.40 -49.19 -29.84
C SER A 9 28.80 -49.54 -30.36
N LYS A 10 29.67 -48.53 -30.43
CA LYS A 10 31.07 -48.65 -29.99
C LYS A 10 31.65 -47.32 -29.50
N ASP A 11 32.61 -47.43 -28.60
CA ASP A 11 33.03 -46.41 -27.65
C ASP A 11 33.96 -45.34 -28.22
N SER A 12 33.92 -44.14 -27.62
CA SER A 12 35.12 -43.31 -27.37
C SER A 12 34.85 -42.40 -26.17
N LYS A 13 35.79 -42.37 -25.23
CA LYS A 13 35.70 -41.60 -23.98
C LYS A 13 36.08 -40.14 -24.24
N ASP A 14 35.42 -39.22 -23.57
CA ASP A 14 36.11 -38.10 -22.93
C ASP A 14 35.41 -37.70 -21.62
N SER A 15 36.14 -37.07 -20.70
CA SER A 15 35.77 -36.92 -19.29
C SER A 15 35.78 -35.47 -18.81
N THR A 16 34.69 -35.00 -18.19
CA THR A 16 34.68 -33.94 -17.17
C THR A 16 33.32 -33.96 -16.40
N PRO A 17 33.17 -33.29 -15.25
CA PRO A 17 32.60 -33.96 -14.08
C PRO A 17 31.19 -33.49 -13.68
N ALA A 18 30.61 -34.16 -12.69
CA ALA A 18 29.26 -33.90 -12.18
C ALA A 18 29.10 -32.47 -11.60
N PRO A 19 27.93 -31.81 -11.82
CA PRO A 19 27.63 -30.52 -11.20
C PRO A 19 27.36 -30.68 -9.70
N PRO A 20 27.85 -29.77 -8.84
CA PRO A 20 27.63 -29.85 -7.39
C PRO A 20 26.20 -29.47 -6.98
N ASP A 21 25.76 -30.10 -5.89
CA ASP A 21 24.44 -29.97 -5.28
C ASP A 21 24.19 -28.55 -4.71
N LEU A 22 23.29 -27.79 -5.34
CA LEU A 22 22.88 -26.46 -4.87
C LEU A 22 21.72 -26.57 -3.87
N THR A 23 22.11 -26.74 -2.61
CA THR A 23 21.20 -26.72 -1.46
C THR A 23 20.26 -25.51 -1.43
N VAL A 24 18.98 -25.80 -1.16
CA VAL A 24 17.89 -24.81 -1.14
C VAL A 24 18.04 -23.84 0.04
N LEU A 25 18.42 -22.59 -0.25
CA LEU A 25 18.41 -21.51 0.75
C LEU A 25 16.98 -20.99 0.99
N LYS A 26 16.48 -21.23 2.21
CA LYS A 26 15.18 -20.73 2.69
C LYS A 26 15.20 -19.20 2.82
N PRO A 27 14.18 -18.47 2.35
CA PRO A 27 14.08 -17.03 2.59
C PRO A 27 13.79 -16.76 4.08
N LYS A 28 14.75 -16.13 4.78
CA LYS A 28 14.51 -15.59 6.12
C LYS A 28 13.76 -14.26 6.02
N THR A 29 12.71 -14.15 6.82
CA THR A 29 11.89 -12.95 6.96
C THR A 29 12.58 -11.91 7.84
N GLU A 30 12.86 -10.73 7.28
CA GLU A 30 13.06 -9.51 8.08
C GLU A 30 11.98 -8.48 7.76
N LYS A 31 11.32 -7.99 8.82
CA LYS A 31 10.23 -7.01 8.72
C LYS A 31 10.79 -5.59 8.84
N SER A 32 11.09 -4.95 7.71
CA SER A 32 11.39 -3.52 7.68
C SER A 32 10.13 -2.68 7.99
N LYS A 33 10.13 -2.10 9.19
CA LYS A 33 9.01 -1.34 9.77
C LYS A 33 9.02 0.11 9.27
N VAL A 34 8.19 0.43 8.29
CA VAL A 34 8.00 1.82 7.82
C VAL A 34 7.32 2.65 8.90
N THR A 35 7.99 3.70 9.36
CA THR A 35 7.51 4.67 10.35
C THR A 35 6.62 5.73 9.71
N LYS A 36 5.39 5.90 10.24
CA LYS A 36 4.56 7.09 9.99
C LYS A 36 4.96 8.22 10.96
N PRO A 37 4.94 9.50 10.55
CA PRO A 37 5.16 10.61 11.46
C PRO A 37 4.00 10.74 12.46
N LYS A 38 4.30 10.95 13.74
CA LYS A 38 3.29 11.21 14.79
C LYS A 38 3.68 12.42 15.63
N LYS A 39 2.70 13.34 15.74
CA LYS A 39 2.62 14.51 16.63
C LYS A 39 3.33 14.36 17.98
N GLU A 40 3.93 15.46 18.41
CA GLU A 40 4.43 15.70 19.76
C GLU A 40 3.32 15.67 20.84
N PRO A 41 3.64 15.39 22.11
CA PRO A 41 2.67 15.24 23.19
C PRO A 41 2.41 16.52 24.00
N ALA A 42 1.18 16.66 24.50
CA ALA A 42 0.78 17.76 25.38
C ALA A 42 1.23 17.56 26.84
N ALA A 43 1.43 18.67 27.57
CA ALA A 43 1.85 18.67 28.96
C ALA A 43 0.68 18.58 29.97
N LYS A 44 0.88 17.69 30.96
CA LYS A 44 0.39 17.62 32.35
C LYS A 44 -0.92 18.35 32.77
N LYS A 45 -1.80 17.59 33.44
CA LYS A 45 -2.87 18.07 34.37
C LYS A 45 -2.39 17.98 35.83
N GLU A 46 -2.98 18.81 36.71
CA GLU A 46 -3.62 18.48 38.01
C GLU A 46 -3.86 19.78 38.85
N PRO A 47 -4.67 19.81 39.92
CA PRO A 47 -6.11 19.50 39.92
C PRO A 47 -6.96 20.53 40.73
N ALA A 48 -8.28 20.64 40.47
CA ALA A 48 -9.22 21.24 41.42
C ALA A 48 -10.69 20.81 41.18
N THR A 49 -11.37 20.33 42.23
CA THR A 49 -12.81 20.00 42.24
C THR A 49 -13.45 20.42 43.56
N LYS A 50 -14.51 21.24 43.50
CA LYS A 50 -15.54 21.41 44.56
C LYS A 50 -16.91 21.74 43.92
N LYS A 51 -17.98 21.51 44.68
CA LYS A 51 -19.42 21.59 44.30
C LYS A 51 -20.12 22.64 45.20
N GLU A 52 -21.40 23.04 45.05
CA GLU A 52 -22.49 22.50 44.22
C GLU A 52 -23.35 23.60 43.51
N PRO A 53 -24.60 24.05 43.87
CA PRO A 53 -25.48 24.72 42.88
C PRO A 53 -26.14 26.05 43.41
N PRO A 54 -27.25 26.60 42.84
CA PRO A 54 -27.92 26.40 41.52
C PRO A 54 -28.19 27.72 40.73
N VAL A 55 -28.75 27.63 39.49
CA VAL A 55 -29.94 28.38 38.96
C VAL A 55 -30.06 28.26 37.42
N LYS A 56 -31.31 28.35 36.92
CA LYS A 56 -31.81 28.05 35.56
C LYS A 56 -31.38 29.08 34.48
N LYS A 57 -31.14 28.63 33.23
CA LYS A 57 -32.03 28.90 32.06
C LYS A 57 -31.59 28.25 30.73
N GLU A 58 -32.59 27.73 30.03
CA GLU A 58 -32.86 27.72 28.57
C GLU A 58 -31.70 27.87 27.55
N GLY A 59 -31.59 26.90 26.62
CA GLY A 59 -30.90 27.08 25.33
C GLY A 59 -29.87 26.02 24.92
N ALA A 60 -30.28 24.79 24.61
CA ALA A 60 -29.45 23.82 23.88
C ALA A 60 -29.80 23.89 22.38
N ALA A 61 -29.02 24.55 21.52
CA ALA A 61 -27.68 24.17 21.05
C ALA A 61 -27.70 22.92 20.15
N LYS A 62 -27.44 23.14 18.85
CA LYS A 62 -27.12 22.08 17.89
C LYS A 62 -25.98 21.22 18.42
N LYS A 63 -26.11 19.90 18.26
CA LYS A 63 -24.95 19.03 18.07
C LYS A 63 -24.86 18.72 16.57
N ASP A 64 -23.74 19.11 15.98
CA ASP A 64 -23.35 18.65 14.65
C ASP A 64 -22.65 17.30 14.84
N ASP A 65 -23.38 16.19 14.63
CA ASP A 65 -22.79 14.86 14.63
C ASP A 65 -22.09 14.59 13.29
N ALA A 66 -20.78 14.33 13.36
CA ALA A 66 -19.94 14.11 12.20
C ALA A 66 -20.02 12.65 11.73
N ASN A 67 -20.88 12.38 10.74
CA ASN A 67 -20.72 11.24 9.84
C ASN A 67 -20.96 11.68 8.38
N GLY A 68 -20.17 11.14 7.46
CA GLY A 68 -20.09 11.61 6.07
C GLY A 68 -21.21 11.13 5.16
N GLU A 69 -22.47 11.34 5.54
CA GLU A 69 -23.58 11.17 4.60
C GLU A 69 -23.72 12.40 3.69
N VAL A 70 -23.74 12.16 2.37
CA VAL A 70 -24.06 13.18 1.38
C VAL A 70 -25.46 13.71 1.70
N LYS A 71 -25.57 15.02 1.96
CA LYS A 71 -26.84 15.65 2.33
C LYS A 71 -27.83 15.64 1.16
N VAL A 72 -28.56 14.54 1.01
CA VAL A 72 -29.58 14.35 -0.02
C VAL A 72 -30.66 15.42 0.17
N LYS A 73 -30.99 16.14 -0.91
CA LYS A 73 -32.10 17.11 -0.88
C LYS A 73 -33.41 16.32 -0.72
N PRO A 74 -34.28 16.66 0.25
CA PRO A 74 -35.54 15.94 0.44
C PRO A 74 -36.47 16.17 -0.75
N VAL A 75 -36.96 15.08 -1.31
CA VAL A 75 -37.86 15.01 -2.45
C VAL A 75 -39.31 15.02 -1.95
N THR A 76 -40.22 15.66 -2.70
CA THR A 76 -41.65 15.79 -2.33
C THR A 76 -42.56 15.64 -3.54
N GLY A 77 -43.87 15.39 -3.32
CA GLY A 77 -44.85 15.26 -4.39
C GLY A 77 -44.67 13.99 -5.23
N GLU A 78 -44.95 14.09 -6.54
CA GLU A 78 -44.88 12.99 -7.51
C GLU A 78 -43.50 12.32 -7.57
N GLU A 79 -42.42 13.10 -7.41
CA GLU A 79 -41.06 12.54 -7.37
C GLU A 79 -40.86 11.61 -6.15
N ALA A 80 -41.50 11.92 -5.01
CA ALA A 80 -41.46 11.07 -3.83
C ALA A 80 -42.34 9.82 -4.01
N GLN A 81 -43.51 9.94 -4.65
CA GLN A 81 -44.35 8.81 -5.02
C GLN A 81 -43.57 7.82 -5.90
N ARG A 82 -42.90 8.31 -6.96
CA ARG A 82 -42.10 7.48 -7.86
C ARG A 82 -40.98 6.74 -7.14
N VAL A 83 -40.20 7.45 -6.30
CA VAL A 83 -39.07 6.85 -5.56
C VAL A 83 -39.54 5.80 -4.54
N ILE A 84 -40.68 6.03 -3.89
CA ILE A 84 -41.27 5.04 -2.97
C ILE A 84 -41.78 3.82 -3.73
N LEU A 85 -42.47 4.01 -4.86
CA LEU A 85 -42.98 2.91 -5.68
C LEU A 85 -41.85 2.04 -6.23
N GLU A 86 -40.83 2.66 -6.83
CA GLU A 86 -39.62 2.01 -7.33
C GLU A 86 -38.94 1.17 -6.24
N TYR A 87 -38.79 1.74 -5.04
CA TYR A 87 -38.23 1.02 -3.89
C TYR A 87 -39.08 -0.17 -3.44
N LEU A 88 -40.40 0.02 -3.28
CA LEU A 88 -41.31 -1.05 -2.84
C LEU A 88 -41.40 -2.20 -3.85
N VAL A 89 -41.39 -1.89 -5.15
CA VAL A 89 -41.35 -2.89 -6.23
C VAL A 89 -40.02 -3.63 -6.24
N ALA A 90 -38.89 -2.91 -6.18
CA ALA A 90 -37.56 -3.50 -6.23
C ALA A 90 -37.24 -4.41 -5.03
N GLN A 91 -37.76 -4.07 -3.83
CA GLN A 91 -37.57 -4.90 -2.64
C GLN A 91 -38.63 -6.00 -2.47
N ASN A 92 -39.83 -5.81 -3.03
CA ASN A 92 -41.01 -6.68 -2.89
C ASN A 92 -41.23 -7.20 -1.45
N ARG A 93 -41.09 -6.29 -0.48
CA ARG A 93 -41.18 -6.57 0.97
C ARG A 93 -42.09 -5.56 1.66
N PRO A 94 -42.84 -5.98 2.70
CA PRO A 94 -43.65 -5.08 3.51
C PRO A 94 -42.79 -4.21 4.44
N TYR A 95 -43.04 -2.90 4.43
CA TYR A 95 -42.31 -1.90 5.23
C TYR A 95 -43.26 -0.88 5.87
N SER A 96 -42.89 -0.30 7.02
CA SER A 96 -43.56 0.90 7.52
C SER A 96 -43.03 2.17 6.81
N ALA A 97 -43.78 3.28 6.86
CA ALA A 97 -43.30 4.56 6.37
C ALA A 97 -42.01 5.05 7.07
N GLY A 98 -41.77 4.61 8.31
CA GLY A 98 -40.51 4.85 9.02
C GLY A 98 -39.34 4.10 8.39
N ASP A 99 -39.53 2.82 8.06
CA ASP A 99 -38.52 2.00 7.41
C ASP A 99 -38.24 2.50 5.99
N ILE A 100 -39.27 2.87 5.24
CA ILE A 100 -39.14 3.47 3.89
C ILE A 100 -38.28 4.74 3.95
N HIS A 101 -38.52 5.63 4.92
CA HIS A 101 -37.71 6.84 5.13
C HIS A 101 -36.23 6.52 5.42
N LEU A 102 -35.96 5.53 6.27
CA LEU A 102 -34.60 5.13 6.64
C LEU A 102 -33.86 4.43 5.49
N ASN A 103 -34.52 3.50 4.80
CA ASN A 103 -33.97 2.76 3.67
C ASN A 103 -33.74 3.66 2.43
N LEU A 104 -34.51 4.75 2.30
CA LEU A 104 -34.26 5.81 1.32
C LEU A 104 -33.24 6.86 1.78
N HIS A 105 -32.53 6.63 2.90
CA HIS A 105 -31.50 7.52 3.46
C HIS A 105 -31.97 8.99 3.58
N GLY A 106 -33.21 9.20 4.02
CA GLY A 106 -33.79 10.54 4.17
C GLY A 106 -34.13 11.27 2.86
N LYS A 107 -33.95 10.65 1.68
CA LYS A 107 -34.34 11.21 0.37
C LYS A 107 -35.83 11.58 0.32
N VAL A 108 -36.68 10.83 1.02
CA VAL A 108 -38.04 11.24 1.38
C VAL A 108 -38.11 11.33 2.91
N THR A 109 -38.63 12.43 3.47
CA THR A 109 -38.73 12.58 4.93
C THR A 109 -39.84 11.70 5.50
N LYS A 110 -39.75 11.27 6.77
CA LYS A 110 -40.74 10.39 7.40
C LYS A 110 -42.18 10.88 7.21
N THR A 111 -42.45 12.16 7.48
CA THR A 111 -43.80 12.75 7.37
C THR A 111 -44.30 12.77 5.92
N VAL A 112 -43.40 12.99 4.95
CA VAL A 112 -43.77 12.93 3.52
C VAL A 112 -44.03 11.48 3.11
N ALA A 113 -43.21 10.52 3.54
CA ALA A 113 -43.44 9.10 3.28
C ALA A 113 -44.78 8.62 3.88
N ASP A 114 -45.08 8.97 5.13
CA ASP A 114 -46.36 8.66 5.80
C ASP A 114 -47.59 9.20 5.05
N LYS A 115 -47.48 10.42 4.48
CA LYS A 115 -48.56 11.01 3.67
C LYS A 115 -48.65 10.33 2.30
N VAL A 116 -47.52 10.26 1.59
CA VAL A 116 -47.43 9.77 0.22
C VAL A 116 -47.85 8.31 0.10
N CYS A 117 -47.46 7.43 1.04
CA CYS A 117 -47.87 6.02 1.00
C CYS A 117 -49.40 5.85 1.15
N LYS A 118 -50.05 6.69 1.97
CA LYS A 118 -51.53 6.67 2.11
C LYS A 118 -52.23 7.22 0.88
N GLU A 119 -51.65 8.24 0.24
CA GLU A 119 -52.14 8.79 -1.02
C GLU A 119 -52.01 7.76 -2.17
N MET A 120 -50.88 7.06 -2.25
CA MET A 120 -50.65 5.99 -3.22
C MET A 120 -51.55 4.77 -3.02
N GLU A 121 -51.93 4.45 -1.78
CA GLU A 121 -52.91 3.38 -1.52
C GLU A 121 -54.34 3.81 -1.84
N ALA A 122 -54.73 5.06 -1.53
CA ALA A 122 -56.01 5.63 -1.98
C ALA A 122 -56.14 5.65 -3.51
N ASN A 123 -55.02 5.85 -4.22
CA ASN A 123 -54.92 5.75 -5.68
C ASN A 123 -54.77 4.31 -6.21
N GLY A 124 -54.77 3.29 -5.35
CA GLY A 124 -54.68 1.87 -5.72
C GLY A 124 -53.32 1.40 -6.27
N GLN A 125 -52.26 2.21 -6.09
CA GLN A 125 -50.91 1.94 -6.61
C GLN A 125 -50.11 0.99 -5.71
N ILE A 126 -50.34 1.03 -4.40
CA ILE A 126 -49.72 0.15 -3.40
C ILE A 126 -50.78 -0.37 -2.42
N MET A 127 -50.44 -1.44 -1.71
CA MET A 127 -51.32 -2.03 -0.69
C MET A 127 -50.90 -1.57 0.71
N MET A 128 -51.88 -1.41 1.60
CA MET A 128 -51.68 -1.00 3.00
C MET A 128 -52.39 -1.95 3.96
N LYS A 129 -51.78 -2.20 5.13
CA LYS A 129 -52.44 -2.88 6.26
C LYS A 129 -52.11 -2.18 7.58
N ALA A 130 -53.15 -1.96 8.38
CA ALA A 130 -53.01 -1.55 9.77
C ALA A 130 -52.48 -2.73 10.62
N THR A 131 -51.51 -2.48 11.50
CA THR A 131 -50.95 -3.50 12.41
C THR A 131 -51.93 -3.95 13.48
N ASN A 132 -52.87 -3.07 13.86
CA ASN A 132 -53.96 -3.37 14.79
C ASN A 132 -55.27 -3.56 14.03
N SER A 133 -56.16 -4.41 14.57
CA SER A 133 -57.52 -4.62 14.01
C SER A 133 -58.40 -3.36 14.04
N ASP A 134 -58.11 -2.42 14.94
CA ASP A 134 -58.83 -1.18 15.10
C ASP A 134 -58.00 0.00 14.56
N THR A 135 -58.43 0.53 13.42
CA THR A 135 -57.80 1.66 12.71
C THR A 135 -57.99 2.99 13.43
N THR A 136 -58.91 3.08 14.40
CA THR A 136 -59.22 4.31 15.14
C THR A 136 -58.38 4.49 16.41
N LYS A 137 -57.68 3.43 16.87
CA LYS A 137 -56.82 3.49 18.05
C LYS A 137 -55.57 4.33 17.80
N LYS A 138 -55.29 5.26 18.73
CA LYS A 138 -54.01 5.99 18.79
C LYS A 138 -52.86 4.98 18.92
N GLY A 139 -51.90 5.05 18.01
CA GLY A 139 -50.74 4.16 17.97
C GLY A 139 -50.79 3.06 16.91
N THR A 140 -51.88 2.94 16.14
CA THR A 140 -51.93 2.04 14.97
C THR A 140 -50.90 2.46 13.92
N GLN A 141 -50.05 1.50 13.53
CA GLN A 141 -49.04 1.66 12.50
C GLN A 141 -49.54 1.06 11.19
N PHE A 142 -49.00 1.54 10.07
CA PHE A 142 -49.34 1.05 8.74
C PHE A 142 -48.12 0.43 8.07
N VAL A 143 -48.35 -0.72 7.45
CA VAL A 143 -47.39 -1.47 6.66
C VAL A 143 -47.82 -1.39 5.20
N PHE A 144 -46.87 -1.06 4.32
CA PHE A 144 -47.07 -0.84 2.90
C PHE A 144 -46.24 -1.83 2.08
N TRP A 145 -46.79 -2.30 0.96
CA TRP A 145 -46.07 -3.13 -0.01
C TRP A 145 -46.56 -2.88 -1.43
N ALA A 146 -45.74 -3.21 -2.43
CA ALA A 146 -46.14 -3.11 -3.83
C ALA A 146 -47.31 -4.07 -4.13
N LYS A 147 -48.24 -3.63 -4.98
CA LYS A 147 -49.33 -4.50 -5.45
C LYS A 147 -48.75 -5.64 -6.29
N GLN A 148 -49.15 -6.87 -5.98
CA GLN A 148 -48.79 -8.07 -6.74
C GLN A 148 -49.96 -8.42 -7.66
N ASP A 149 -49.69 -8.65 -8.94
CA ASP A 149 -50.73 -9.03 -9.91
C ASP A 149 -50.98 -10.53 -9.86
N PRO A 150 -52.21 -11.02 -9.63
CA PRO A 150 -52.52 -12.44 -9.75
C PRO A 150 -52.42 -12.98 -11.19
N ALA A 151 -52.30 -12.12 -12.21
CA ALA A 151 -52.01 -12.53 -13.58
C ALA A 151 -50.52 -12.90 -13.80
N ASP A 152 -49.60 -12.42 -12.94
CA ASP A 152 -48.16 -12.76 -12.99
C ASP A 152 -47.85 -14.13 -12.33
N ILE A 153 -48.86 -14.94 -12.05
CA ILE A 153 -48.67 -16.29 -11.51
C ILE A 153 -48.20 -17.22 -12.65
N ALA A 154 -46.90 -17.51 -12.66
CA ALA A 154 -46.31 -18.50 -13.55
C ALA A 154 -46.97 -19.88 -13.37
N SER A 155 -47.18 -20.58 -14.49
CA SER A 155 -47.69 -21.95 -14.49
C SER A 155 -46.67 -22.94 -13.89
N PRO A 156 -47.10 -24.13 -13.44
CA PRO A 156 -46.19 -25.16 -12.93
C PRO A 156 -45.09 -25.57 -13.92
N GLU A 157 -45.38 -25.54 -15.22
CA GLU A 157 -44.43 -25.87 -16.29
C GLU A 157 -43.37 -24.77 -16.45
N GLU A 158 -43.78 -23.50 -16.43
CA GLU A 158 -42.86 -22.35 -16.46
C GLU A 158 -41.98 -22.28 -15.21
N LEU A 159 -42.54 -22.61 -14.03
CA LEU A 159 -41.78 -22.73 -12.78
C LEU A 159 -40.71 -23.82 -12.87
N ALA A 160 -41.05 -25.00 -13.40
CA ALA A 160 -40.07 -26.08 -13.59
C ALA A 160 -38.96 -25.68 -14.58
N ALA A 161 -39.30 -25.02 -15.69
CA ALA A 161 -38.32 -24.51 -16.66
C ALA A 161 -37.41 -23.41 -16.06
N MET A 162 -37.97 -22.55 -15.20
CA MET A 162 -37.19 -21.56 -14.45
C MET A 162 -36.27 -22.22 -13.43
N GLU A 163 -36.69 -23.28 -12.74
CA GLU A 163 -35.82 -24.06 -11.83
C GLU A 163 -34.68 -24.76 -12.57
N GLU A 164 -34.94 -25.34 -13.75
CA GLU A 164 -33.89 -25.89 -14.62
C GLU A 164 -32.88 -24.81 -15.02
N SER A 165 -33.36 -23.66 -15.51
CA SER A 165 -32.50 -22.51 -15.84
C SER A 165 -31.66 -22.04 -14.63
N ILE A 166 -32.28 -21.91 -13.45
CA ILE A 166 -31.60 -21.52 -12.20
C ILE A 166 -30.53 -22.54 -11.79
N THR A 167 -30.79 -23.83 -11.95
CA THR A 167 -29.81 -24.88 -11.60
C THR A 167 -28.64 -24.92 -12.58
N THR A 168 -28.90 -24.80 -13.89
CA THR A 168 -27.85 -24.67 -14.92
C THR A 168 -26.97 -23.44 -14.67
N LEU A 169 -27.57 -22.25 -14.52
CA LEU A 169 -26.82 -21.01 -14.27
C LEU A 169 -26.02 -21.05 -12.96
N LYS A 170 -26.51 -21.74 -11.92
CA LYS A 170 -25.76 -21.98 -10.67
C LYS A 170 -24.59 -22.95 -10.87
N ALA A 171 -24.70 -23.93 -11.75
CA ALA A 171 -23.61 -24.85 -12.09
C ALA A 171 -22.51 -24.17 -12.93
N ASP A 172 -22.89 -23.24 -13.82
CA ASP A 172 -21.96 -22.49 -14.67
C ASP A 172 -21.24 -21.35 -13.92
N MET A 173 -21.89 -20.71 -12.94
CA MET A 173 -21.31 -19.56 -12.24
C MET A 173 -19.92 -19.83 -11.61
N PRO A 174 -19.65 -20.97 -10.95
CA PRO A 174 -18.30 -21.34 -10.49
C PRO A 174 -17.27 -21.51 -11.62
N THR A 175 -17.66 -22.07 -12.77
CA THR A 175 -16.73 -22.34 -13.89
C THR A 175 -16.33 -21.03 -14.57
N LEU A 176 -17.30 -20.15 -14.87
CA LEU A 176 -17.07 -18.80 -15.40
C LEU A 176 -16.24 -17.95 -14.43
N LYS A 177 -16.54 -17.99 -13.12
CA LYS A 177 -15.76 -17.26 -12.10
C LYS A 177 -14.31 -17.72 -12.02
N THR A 178 -14.06 -19.02 -12.19
CA THR A 178 -12.71 -19.60 -12.23
C THR A 178 -11.98 -19.20 -13.51
N SER A 179 -12.65 -19.25 -14.67
CA SER A 179 -12.13 -18.78 -15.95
C SER A 179 -11.75 -17.29 -15.91
N ALA A 180 -12.64 -16.43 -15.39
CA ALA A 180 -12.40 -15.00 -15.22
C ALA A 180 -11.20 -14.73 -14.28
N LYS A 181 -11.06 -15.49 -13.18
CA LYS A 181 -9.89 -15.39 -12.30
C LYS A 181 -8.60 -15.76 -13.03
N LEU A 182 -8.60 -16.85 -13.80
CA LEU A 182 -7.45 -17.30 -14.58
C LEU A 182 -7.07 -16.28 -15.66
N ALA A 183 -8.05 -15.73 -16.38
CA ALA A 183 -7.86 -14.70 -17.39
C ALA A 183 -7.26 -13.41 -16.80
N ASN A 184 -7.79 -12.95 -15.65
CA ASN A 184 -7.25 -11.81 -14.93
C ASN A 184 -5.82 -12.05 -14.42
N SER A 185 -5.49 -13.25 -13.93
CA SER A 185 -4.11 -13.59 -13.55
C SER A 185 -3.17 -13.56 -14.76
N LYS A 186 -3.56 -14.14 -15.90
CA LYS A 186 -2.78 -14.08 -17.15
C LYS A 186 -2.56 -12.64 -17.62
N LEU A 187 -3.61 -11.82 -17.59
CA LEU A 187 -3.56 -10.40 -17.96
C LEU A 187 -2.64 -9.60 -17.01
N ALA A 188 -2.69 -9.87 -15.71
CA ALA A 188 -1.79 -9.24 -14.74
C ALA A 188 -0.33 -9.59 -15.00
N THR A 189 -0.02 -10.87 -15.26
CA THR A 189 1.33 -11.30 -15.65
C THR A 189 1.79 -10.60 -16.94
N LEU A 190 0.97 -10.59 -17.98
CA LEU A 190 1.30 -9.92 -19.25
C LEU A 190 1.54 -8.42 -19.10
N LYS A 191 0.75 -7.73 -18.24
CA LYS A 191 0.94 -6.30 -17.93
C LYS A 191 2.12 -6.00 -17.01
N SER A 192 2.67 -7.00 -16.32
CA SER A 192 3.87 -6.83 -15.48
C SER A 192 5.18 -6.89 -16.28
N ALA A 193 5.14 -7.43 -17.51
CA ALA A 193 6.25 -7.39 -18.44
C ALA A 193 6.24 -6.06 -19.22
N PRO A 194 7.41 -5.44 -19.46
CA PRO A 194 7.49 -4.29 -20.38
C PRO A 194 7.10 -4.71 -21.79
N THR A 195 6.52 -3.78 -22.55
CA THR A 195 6.28 -3.99 -23.98
C THR A 195 7.59 -4.15 -24.74
N THR A 196 7.55 -4.76 -25.93
CA THR A 196 8.74 -4.94 -26.77
C THR A 196 9.43 -3.61 -27.10
N SER A 197 8.67 -2.52 -27.23
CA SER A 197 9.21 -1.18 -27.48
C SER A 197 9.93 -0.60 -26.25
N GLU A 198 9.35 -0.73 -25.06
CA GLU A 198 9.98 -0.30 -23.80
C GLU A 198 11.23 -1.13 -23.48
N LEU A 199 11.18 -2.44 -23.77
CA LEU A 199 12.32 -3.33 -23.63
C LEU A 199 13.47 -2.93 -24.56
N ALA A 200 13.18 -2.61 -25.84
CA ALA A 200 14.18 -2.15 -26.79
C ALA A 200 14.84 -0.83 -26.33
N ALA A 201 14.04 0.15 -25.88
CA ALA A 201 14.55 1.41 -25.34
C ALA A 201 15.40 1.20 -24.07
N SER A 202 14.98 0.29 -23.18
CA SER A 202 15.74 -0.09 -21.98
C SER A 202 17.07 -0.75 -22.32
N VAL A 203 17.11 -1.66 -23.30
CA VAL A 203 18.34 -2.28 -23.80
C VAL A 203 19.29 -1.23 -24.38
N GLN A 204 18.80 -0.31 -25.21
CA GLN A 204 19.62 0.77 -25.78
C GLN A 204 20.20 1.70 -24.70
N GLY A 205 19.40 2.07 -23.70
CA GLY A 205 19.85 2.89 -22.57
C GLY A 205 20.88 2.17 -21.69
N LEU A 206 20.70 0.87 -21.46
CA LEU A 206 21.69 0.03 -20.76
C LEU A 206 22.99 -0.13 -21.55
N GLN A 207 22.92 -0.31 -22.87
CA GLN A 207 24.10 -0.38 -23.75
C GLN A 207 24.89 0.93 -23.71
N SER A 208 24.22 2.07 -23.84
CA SER A 208 24.87 3.39 -23.72
C SER A 208 25.48 3.59 -22.33
N SER A 209 24.78 3.20 -21.26
CA SER A 209 25.33 3.27 -19.90
C SER A 209 26.51 2.33 -19.66
N ILE A 210 26.58 1.19 -20.35
CA ILE A 210 27.74 0.31 -20.36
C ILE A 210 28.91 0.99 -21.06
N GLU A 211 28.69 1.56 -22.25
CA GLU A 211 29.70 2.28 -23.03
C GLU A 211 30.27 3.49 -22.26
N ASP A 212 29.43 4.33 -21.67
CA ASP A 212 29.84 5.45 -20.81
C ASP A 212 30.72 4.98 -19.64
N LYS A 213 30.31 3.89 -18.98
CA LYS A 213 31.02 3.36 -17.81
C LYS A 213 32.33 2.67 -18.20
N THR A 214 32.36 1.90 -19.29
CA THR A 214 33.59 1.25 -19.77
C THR A 214 34.58 2.28 -20.27
N SER A 215 34.14 3.31 -21.01
CA SER A 215 34.95 4.47 -21.39
C SER A 215 35.53 5.17 -20.17
N ARG A 216 34.71 5.46 -19.15
CA ARG A 216 35.17 6.11 -17.90
C ARG A 216 36.20 5.31 -17.11
N ILE A 217 36.13 3.97 -17.11
CA ILE A 217 37.11 3.12 -16.41
C ILE A 217 38.30 2.73 -17.30
N ALA A 218 38.25 2.91 -18.62
CA ALA A 218 39.28 2.47 -19.56
C ALA A 218 40.68 2.99 -19.19
N GLY A 219 40.81 4.26 -18.75
CA GLY A 219 42.10 4.82 -18.31
C GLY A 219 42.71 4.15 -17.07
N TYR A 220 41.88 3.59 -16.19
CA TYR A 220 42.30 2.83 -15.00
C TYR A 220 42.62 1.37 -15.35
N VAL A 221 41.86 0.77 -16.27
CA VAL A 221 42.06 -0.62 -16.71
C VAL A 221 43.28 -0.76 -17.64
N ASN A 222 43.48 0.19 -18.55
CA ASN A 222 44.59 0.18 -19.51
C ASN A 222 45.94 0.64 -18.91
N GLY A 223 46.06 0.70 -17.58
CA GLY A 223 47.30 1.01 -16.86
C GLY A 223 47.74 2.48 -16.88
N GLY A 224 46.99 3.39 -17.51
CA GLY A 224 47.31 4.82 -17.56
C GLY A 224 47.18 5.55 -16.22
N VAL A 225 46.39 5.01 -15.29
CA VAL A 225 46.25 5.51 -13.92
C VAL A 225 46.45 4.37 -12.94
N LYS A 226 47.49 4.46 -12.09
CA LYS A 226 47.76 3.47 -11.04
C LYS A 226 46.69 3.59 -9.95
N ALA A 227 45.69 2.71 -9.98
CA ALA A 227 44.70 2.59 -8.91
C ALA A 227 45.39 2.08 -7.64
N VAL A 228 45.43 2.92 -6.60
CA VAL A 228 45.93 2.54 -5.27
C VAL A 228 44.76 2.04 -4.42
N SER A 229 44.95 0.90 -3.75
CA SER A 229 43.96 0.34 -2.83
C SER A 229 43.81 1.20 -1.57
N LYS A 230 42.67 1.06 -0.87
CA LYS A 230 42.45 1.79 0.39
C LYS A 230 43.41 1.32 1.48
N GLU A 231 43.80 0.06 1.39
CA GLU A 231 44.72 -0.65 2.26
C GLU A 231 46.15 -0.11 2.12
N GLU A 232 46.62 0.12 0.88
CA GLU A 232 47.91 0.77 0.60
C GLU A 232 47.94 2.23 1.09
N ILE A 233 46.87 3.01 0.85
CA ILE A 233 46.77 4.39 1.36
C ILE A 233 46.84 4.39 2.90
N ALA A 234 46.06 3.52 3.56
CA ALA A 234 46.04 3.42 5.01
C ALA A 234 47.35 2.87 5.62
N ALA A 235 48.17 2.16 4.84
CA ALA A 235 49.54 1.78 5.24
C ALA A 235 50.49 2.98 5.12
N MET A 236 50.47 3.67 3.98
CA MET A 236 51.26 4.88 3.72
C MET A 236 50.99 5.99 4.75
N ASP A 237 49.72 6.22 5.11
CA ASP A 237 49.33 7.22 6.11
C ASP A 237 49.88 6.88 7.52
N LYS A 238 49.92 5.59 7.88
CA LYS A 238 50.52 5.13 9.15
C LYS A 238 52.02 5.37 9.17
N ASP A 239 52.72 5.01 8.08
CA ASP A 239 54.15 5.19 7.95
C ASP A 239 54.53 6.67 7.94
N PHE A 240 53.81 7.50 7.17
CA PHE A 240 53.97 8.95 7.16
C PHE A 240 53.77 9.55 8.56
N THR A 241 52.70 9.14 9.27
CA THR A 241 52.45 9.56 10.65
C THR A 241 53.55 9.12 11.62
N TYR A 242 54.06 7.88 11.46
CA TYR A 242 55.13 7.33 12.28
C TYR A 242 56.45 8.09 12.08
N TRP A 243 56.87 8.28 10.83
CA TRP A 243 58.11 8.96 10.49
C TRP A 243 58.05 10.45 10.85
N THR A 244 56.92 11.13 10.63
CA THR A 244 56.73 12.54 11.03
C THR A 244 56.87 12.72 12.55
N LYS A 245 56.24 11.84 13.35
CA LYS A 245 56.40 11.85 14.82
C LYS A 245 57.85 11.60 15.24
N ARG A 246 58.56 10.69 14.57
CA ARG A 246 59.95 10.35 14.88
C ARG A 246 60.93 11.45 14.47
N ALA A 247 60.69 12.13 13.35
CA ALA A 247 61.43 13.32 12.93
C ALA A 247 61.23 14.47 13.93
N ALA A 248 59.97 14.78 14.30
CA ALA A 248 59.67 15.79 15.30
C ALA A 248 60.31 15.48 16.67
N GLY A 249 60.26 14.22 17.11
CA GLY A 249 60.92 13.77 18.34
C GLY A 249 62.44 13.92 18.31
N ARG A 250 63.08 13.57 17.19
CA ARG A 250 64.52 13.78 16.96
C ARG A 250 64.88 15.26 16.94
N LYS A 251 64.15 16.10 16.20
CA LYS A 251 64.36 17.56 16.16
C LYS A 251 64.22 18.19 17.55
N LYS A 252 63.22 17.76 18.35
CA LYS A 252 63.08 18.20 19.75
C LYS A 252 64.25 17.77 20.64
N ALA A 253 64.69 16.51 20.56
CA ALA A 253 65.83 16.02 21.34
C ALA A 253 67.13 16.75 20.98
N PHE A 254 67.36 16.98 19.69
CA PHE A 254 68.49 17.75 19.18
C PHE A 254 68.46 19.22 19.66
N LEU A 255 67.31 19.91 19.52
CA LEU A 255 67.16 21.29 19.99
C LEU A 255 67.36 21.42 21.51
N ASN A 256 66.87 20.45 22.30
CA ASN A 256 67.12 20.43 23.74
C ASN A 256 68.62 20.29 24.06
N LEU A 257 69.31 19.33 23.42
CA LEU A 257 70.75 19.12 23.61
C LEU A 257 71.57 20.35 23.17
N MET A 258 71.22 20.94 22.03
CA MET A 258 71.79 22.19 21.55
C MET A 258 71.60 23.33 22.55
N GLY A 259 70.40 23.45 23.15
CA GLY A 259 70.13 24.43 24.20
C GLY A 259 71.11 24.29 25.37
N THR A 260 71.23 23.09 25.95
CA THR A 260 72.15 22.82 27.06
C THR A 260 73.62 23.04 26.69
N LEU A 261 74.06 22.66 25.49
CA LEU A 261 75.45 22.89 25.06
C LEU A 261 75.74 24.39 24.81
N SER A 262 74.75 25.16 24.38
CA SER A 262 74.87 26.61 24.14
C SER A 262 75.00 27.43 25.42
N GLU A 263 74.83 26.82 26.61
CA GLU A 263 75.13 27.44 27.90
C GLU A 263 76.64 27.58 28.16
N GLY A 264 77.50 26.87 27.39
CA GLY A 264 78.95 26.85 27.58
C GLY A 264 79.82 27.07 26.33
N MET A 265 79.25 27.05 25.12
CA MET A 265 79.95 27.31 23.85
C MET A 265 79.04 28.03 22.84
N SER A 266 79.60 28.66 21.80
CA SER A 266 78.78 29.24 20.73
C SER A 266 78.09 28.15 19.90
N LYS A 267 77.00 28.49 19.21
CA LYS A 267 76.27 27.53 18.38
C LYS A 267 77.16 27.04 17.23
N GLU A 268 77.91 27.95 16.62
CA GLU A 268 78.80 27.72 15.49
C GLU A 268 79.92 26.73 15.88
N ASP A 269 80.56 26.93 17.04
CA ASP A 269 81.56 26.00 17.59
C ASP A 269 81.01 24.58 17.79
N ILE A 270 79.75 24.45 18.19
CA ILE A 270 79.12 23.15 18.47
C ILE A 270 78.85 22.40 17.17
N TYR A 271 78.35 23.07 16.12
CA TYR A 271 78.07 22.44 14.83
C TYR A 271 79.36 22.05 14.11
N GLU A 272 80.40 22.90 14.15
CA GLU A 272 81.72 22.60 13.58
C GLU A 272 82.37 21.39 14.29
N LYS A 273 82.40 21.37 15.64
CA LYS A 273 82.97 20.25 16.41
C LYS A 273 82.17 18.94 16.28
N ALA A 274 80.86 19.04 16.04
CA ALA A 274 79.99 17.88 15.84
C ALA A 274 79.95 17.38 14.38
N GLY A 275 80.50 18.14 13.43
CA GLY A 275 80.42 17.84 12.00
C GLY A 275 78.98 17.87 11.47
N ILE A 276 78.17 18.84 11.91
CA ILE A 276 76.76 19.00 11.51
C ILE A 276 76.64 20.23 10.61
N ASP A 277 76.16 20.02 9.38
CA ASP A 277 75.91 21.10 8.43
C ASP A 277 74.69 21.96 8.85
N MET A 278 74.80 23.27 8.67
CA MET A 278 73.76 24.26 8.99
C MET A 278 72.88 24.58 7.78
N GLU A 279 72.07 23.62 7.32
CA GLU A 279 70.95 23.84 6.39
C GLU A 279 69.63 23.23 6.95
N ASP A 280 68.48 23.75 6.49
CA ASP A 280 67.16 23.82 7.21
C ASP A 280 66.43 22.50 7.58
#